data_AF-A0A4D6N0C8-F1
#
_entry.id   AF-A0A4D6N0C8-F1
#
_cell.length_a   1.000
_cell.length_b   1.000
_cell.length_c   1.000
_cell.angle_alpha   90.00
_cell.angle_beta   90.00
_cell.angle_gamma   90.00
#
_symmetry.space_group_name_H-M   'P 1'
#
loop_
_entity.id
_entity.type
_entity.pdbx_description
1 polymer ?
#
loop_
_entity_poly.entity_id
_entity_poly.type
_entity_poly.pdbx_seq_one_letter_code
_entity_poly.pdbx_strand_id
1 'polypeptide(L)'
;MSTTAAKIHMATHFIQPQIEAVLKESHPNVFIPDILFTWSKDLSKTFQIPRLVFNPIPIFDMCMIQTIKTHPRSLSLRFRAVPDSRSPSPSHSTGETLVGFRNIKVS
;
A
#
# COMPACT_ATOMS: atom_id res chain seq x y z
N MET A 1 -8.19 -4.50 8.68
CA MET A 1 -8.17 -3.07 8.30
C MET A 1 -8.86 -2.28 9.40
N SER A 2 -8.34 -1.11 9.78
CA SER A 2 -9.02 -0.22 10.73
C SER A 2 -10.41 0.15 10.19
N THR A 3 -11.43 0.14 11.05
CA THR A 3 -12.82 0.51 10.69
C THR A 3 -12.87 1.90 10.04
N THR A 4 -11.99 2.81 10.44
CA THR A 4 -11.86 4.15 9.87
C THR A 4 -11.33 4.13 8.44
N ALA A 5 -10.28 3.35 8.16
CA ALA A 5 -9.67 3.28 6.84
C ALA A 5 -10.67 2.72 5.80
N ALA A 6 -11.44 1.71 6.18
CA ALA A 6 -12.50 1.16 5.34
C ALA A 6 -13.61 2.19 5.05
N LYS A 7 -14.04 2.95 6.08
CA LYS A 7 -15.04 4.01 5.91
C LYS A 7 -14.56 5.12 4.98
N ILE A 8 -13.31 5.56 5.12
CA ILE A 8 -12.71 6.57 4.24
C ILE A 8 -12.69 6.06 2.79
N HIS A 9 -12.25 4.82 2.58
CA HIS A 9 -12.23 4.23 1.23
C HIS A 9 -13.62 4.10 0.60
N MET A 10 -14.66 3.80 1.38
CA MET A 10 -16.04 3.83 0.85
C MET A 10 -16.49 5.24 0.53
N ALA A 11 -16.21 6.21 1.42
CA ALA A 11 -16.56 7.60 1.20
C ALA A 11 -15.92 8.17 -0.08
N THR A 12 -14.70 7.73 -0.44
CA THR A 12 -14.06 8.15 -1.70
C THR A 12 -14.81 7.67 -2.95
N HIS A 13 -15.62 6.62 -2.85
CA HIS A 13 -16.48 6.17 -3.95
C HIS A 13 -17.82 6.91 -3.96
N PHE A 14 -18.39 7.24 -2.80
CA PHE A 14 -19.65 7.97 -2.71
C PHE A 14 -19.58 9.40 -3.27
N ILE A 15 -18.40 10.02 -3.24
CA ILE A 15 -18.21 11.38 -3.77
C ILE A 15 -17.99 11.43 -5.30
N GLN A 16 -17.87 10.27 -5.96
CA GLN A 16 -17.60 10.21 -7.40
C GLN A 16 -18.61 11.02 -8.25
N PRO A 17 -19.94 10.91 -8.06
CA PRO A 17 -20.90 11.63 -8.89
C PRO A 17 -20.78 13.16 -8.77
N GLN A 18 -20.43 13.67 -7.59
CA GLN A 18 -20.24 15.10 -7.37
C GLN A 18 -18.97 15.61 -8.07
N ILE A 19 -17.89 14.84 -8.01
CA ILE A 19 -16.65 15.16 -8.74
C ILE A 19 -16.89 15.11 -10.25
N GLU A 20 -17.62 14.11 -10.73
CA GLU A 20 -18.01 13.99 -12.14
C GLU A 20 -18.78 15.23 -12.62
N ALA A 21 -19.75 15.70 -11.85
CA ALA A 21 -20.52 16.91 -12.16
C ALA A 21 -19.60 18.15 -12.24
N VAL A 22 -18.69 18.32 -11.28
CA VAL A 22 -17.73 19.45 -11.27
C VAL A 22 -16.78 19.38 -12.46
N LEU A 23 -16.25 18.20 -12.81
CA LEU A 23 -15.37 18.04 -13.97
C LEU A 23 -16.10 18.35 -15.28
N LYS A 24 -17.38 17.96 -15.39
CA LYS A 24 -18.22 18.25 -16.56
C LYS A 24 -18.53 19.74 -16.71
N GLU A 25 -18.79 20.43 -15.60
CA GLU A 25 -19.14 21.86 -15.58
C GLU A 25 -17.92 22.75 -15.82
N SER A 26 -16.83 22.50 -15.10
CA SER A 26 -15.65 23.37 -15.11
C SER A 26 -14.62 23.02 -16.19
N HIS A 27 -14.61 21.77 -16.65
CA HIS A 27 -13.70 21.25 -17.67
C HIS A 27 -12.23 21.70 -17.52
N PRO A 28 -11.58 21.38 -16.38
CA PRO A 28 -10.25 21.90 -16.06
C PRO A 28 -9.16 21.40 -17.01
N ASN A 29 -8.03 22.12 -17.08
CA ASN A 29 -6.88 21.71 -17.89
C ASN A 29 -6.16 20.46 -17.34
N VAL A 30 -6.31 20.18 -16.04
CA VAL A 30 -5.73 19.00 -15.38
C VAL A 30 -6.60 18.57 -14.21
N PHE A 31 -6.73 17.27 -14.02
CA PHE A 31 -7.34 16.66 -12.85
C PHE A 31 -6.25 16.04 -11.96
N ILE A 32 -6.15 16.52 -10.72
CA ILE A 32 -5.16 16.06 -9.74
C ILE A 32 -5.85 15.31 -8.56
N PRO A 33 -6.23 14.03 -8.73
CA PRO A 33 -6.85 13.26 -7.67
C PRO A 33 -5.84 12.58 -6.74
N ASP A 34 -6.25 12.34 -5.51
CA ASP A 34 -5.55 11.46 -4.58
C ASP A 34 -5.58 9.99 -5.06
N ILE A 35 -4.59 9.19 -4.65
CA ILE A 35 -4.52 7.75 -4.93
C ILE A 35 -5.77 6.96 -4.49
N LEU A 36 -6.54 7.46 -3.51
CA LEU A 36 -7.76 6.81 -3.01
C LEU A 36 -8.93 6.88 -3.99
N PHE A 37 -8.91 7.79 -4.97
CA PHE A 37 -9.92 7.86 -6.02
C PHE A 37 -9.58 6.88 -7.14
N THR A 38 -9.74 5.58 -6.91
CA THR A 38 -9.39 4.53 -7.90
C THR A 38 -10.15 4.67 -9.23
N TRP A 39 -11.37 5.22 -9.20
CA TRP A 39 -12.22 5.52 -10.37
C TRP A 39 -11.75 6.70 -11.22
N SER A 40 -10.84 7.53 -10.70
CA SER A 40 -10.52 8.81 -11.34
C SER A 40 -9.76 8.69 -12.66
N LYS A 41 -9.13 7.53 -12.94
CA LYS A 41 -8.53 7.23 -14.25
C LYS A 41 -9.58 7.18 -15.35
N ASP A 42 -10.72 6.54 -15.08
CA ASP A 42 -11.79 6.37 -16.06
C ASP A 42 -12.49 7.70 -16.32
N LEU A 43 -12.78 8.50 -15.29
CA LEU A 43 -13.32 9.85 -15.49
C LEU A 43 -12.39 10.74 -16.32
N SER A 44 -11.09 10.73 -16.04
CA SER A 44 -10.11 11.51 -16.81
C SER A 44 -10.14 11.14 -18.29
N LYS A 45 -10.27 9.85 -18.60
CA LYS A 45 -10.40 9.34 -19.97
C LYS A 45 -11.72 9.77 -20.61
N THR A 46 -12.84 9.68 -19.89
CA THR A 46 -14.17 10.07 -20.39
C THR A 46 -14.26 11.54 -20.74
N PHE A 47 -13.74 12.42 -19.88
CA PHE A 47 -13.75 13.87 -20.12
C PHE A 47 -12.56 14.37 -20.94
N GLN A 48 -11.63 13.48 -21.34
CA GLN A 48 -10.40 13.85 -22.05
C GLN A 48 -9.55 14.88 -21.30
N ILE A 49 -9.53 14.79 -19.97
CA ILE A 49 -8.76 15.69 -19.09
C ILE A 49 -7.44 15.01 -18.70
N PRO A 50 -6.28 15.66 -18.87
CA PRO A 50 -5.01 15.17 -18.35
C PRO A 50 -5.07 14.88 -16.84
N ARG A 51 -4.46 13.77 -16.44
CA ARG A 51 -4.51 13.26 -15.06
C ARG A 51 -3.12 13.23 -14.43
N LEU A 52 -2.97 13.83 -13.25
CA LEU A 52 -1.78 13.70 -12.42
C LEU A 52 -2.16 13.20 -11.03
N VAL A 53 -1.71 12.01 -10.64
CA VAL A 53 -2.10 11.44 -9.33
C VAL A 53 -1.26 12.07 -8.22
N PHE A 54 -1.92 12.62 -7.20
CA PHE A 54 -1.27 12.99 -5.96
C PHE A 54 -1.13 11.75 -5.06
N ASN A 55 0.10 11.43 -4.67
CA ASN A 55 0.40 10.32 -3.77
C ASN A 55 0.91 10.88 -2.43
N PRO A 56 0.16 10.76 -1.33
CA PRO A 56 0.59 11.26 -0.02
C PRO A 56 1.65 10.38 0.66
N ILE A 57 2.01 9.23 0.08
CA ILE A 57 3.04 8.33 0.62
C ILE A 57 4.42 9.00 0.44
N PRO A 58 5.24 9.10 1.51
CA PRO A 58 6.59 9.63 1.41
C PRO A 58 7.43 8.94 0.33
N ILE A 59 8.29 9.69 -0.35
CA ILE A 59 9.16 9.15 -1.41
C ILE A 59 10.00 7.97 -0.91
N PHE A 60 10.49 8.04 0.34
CA PHE A 60 11.23 6.96 0.97
C PHE A 60 10.42 5.65 1.02
N ASP A 61 9.17 5.71 1.48
CA ASP A 61 8.29 4.54 1.54
C ASP A 61 7.98 4.00 0.14
N MET A 62 7.79 4.88 -0.85
CA MET A 62 7.63 4.48 -2.24
C MET A 62 8.88 3.76 -2.79
N CYS A 63 10.08 4.23 -2.47
CA CYS A 63 11.33 3.55 -2.82
C CYS A 63 11.44 2.18 -2.15
N MET A 64 11.02 2.06 -0.88
CA MET A 64 11.01 0.80 -0.16
C MET A 64 10.01 -0.19 -0.76
N ILE A 65 8.78 0.24 -1.02
CA ILE A 65 7.74 -0.55 -1.70
C ILE A 65 8.27 -1.04 -3.05
N GLN A 66 8.89 -0.15 -3.84
CA GLN A 66 9.45 -0.52 -5.14
C GLN A 66 10.60 -1.51 -5.00
N THR A 67 11.51 -1.31 -4.06
CA THR A 67 12.63 -2.23 -3.79
C THR A 67 12.13 -3.61 -3.41
N ILE A 68 11.14 -3.71 -2.53
CA ILE A 68 10.51 -4.98 -2.12
C ILE A 68 9.86 -5.66 -3.32
N LYS A 69 9.11 -4.91 -4.15
CA LYS A 69 8.43 -5.44 -5.34
C LYS A 69 9.41 -5.98 -6.38
N THR A 70 10.51 -5.28 -6.63
CA THR A 70 11.52 -5.68 -7.62
C THR A 70 12.49 -6.74 -7.08
N HIS A 71 12.76 -6.73 -5.77
CA HIS A 71 13.72 -7.60 -5.12
C HIS A 71 13.13 -8.24 -3.85
N PRO A 72 12.18 -9.17 -3.97
CA PRO A 72 11.47 -9.73 -2.81
C PRO A 72 12.39 -10.48 -1.82
N ARG A 73 13.63 -10.80 -2.21
CA ARG A 73 14.66 -11.44 -1.37
C ARG A 73 15.64 -10.45 -0.72
N SER A 74 15.66 -9.17 -1.10
CA SER A 74 16.59 -8.17 -0.56
C SER A 74 16.21 -7.73 0.85
N LEU A 75 14.92 -7.75 1.19
CA LEU A 75 14.43 -7.64 2.58
C LEU A 75 14.51 -8.96 3.34
N SER A 76 15.57 -9.74 3.14
CA SER A 76 16.01 -10.66 4.19
C SER A 76 16.58 -9.81 5.33
N LEU A 77 15.69 -9.12 6.05
CA LEU A 77 15.93 -8.77 7.44
C LEU A 77 16.10 -10.11 8.14
N ARG A 78 17.34 -10.64 8.11
CA ARG A 78 17.80 -11.48 9.18
C ARG A 78 17.75 -10.56 10.39
N PHE A 79 16.60 -10.56 11.06
CA PHE A 79 16.56 -10.37 12.49
C PHE A 79 17.49 -11.46 13.02
N ARG A 80 18.79 -11.14 13.08
CA ARG A 80 19.71 -11.90 13.87
C ARG A 80 19.17 -11.63 15.25
N ALA A 81 18.44 -12.61 15.80
CA ALA A 81 18.07 -12.59 17.19
C ALA A 81 19.36 -12.21 17.93
N VAL A 82 19.36 -11.05 18.57
CA VAL A 82 20.44 -10.70 19.49
C VAL A 82 20.37 -11.83 20.51
N PRO A 83 21.41 -12.68 20.63
CA PRO A 83 21.38 -13.73 21.62
C PRO A 83 21.17 -13.05 22.96
N ASP A 84 20.10 -13.41 23.66
CA ASP A 84 19.91 -12.95 25.03
C ASP A 84 21.12 -13.44 25.82
N SER A 85 21.95 -12.50 26.30
CA SER A 85 23.12 -12.79 27.13
C SER A 85 22.74 -13.47 28.46
N ARG A 86 21.44 -13.66 28.73
CA ARG A 86 20.89 -14.32 29.91
C ARG A 86 20.22 -15.67 29.64
N SER A 87 20.41 -16.26 28.47
CA SER A 87 19.92 -17.63 28.19
C SER A 87 20.87 -18.69 28.79
N PRO A 88 20.37 -19.67 29.57
CA PRO A 88 21.21 -20.75 30.11
C PRO A 88 21.70 -21.66 28.97
N SER A 89 22.92 -22.17 29.10
CA SER A 89 23.54 -23.11 28.15
C SER A 89 22.60 -24.28 27.82
N PRO A 90 22.44 -24.66 26.54
CA PRO A 90 21.52 -25.73 26.17
C PRO A 90 22.12 -27.08 26.56
N SER A 91 21.48 -27.78 27.50
CA SER A 91 21.60 -29.22 27.61
C SER A 91 20.88 -29.87 26.43
N HIS A 92 21.57 -30.79 25.77
CA HIS A 92 21.09 -31.66 24.69
C HIS A 92 19.59 -32.03 24.76
N SER A 93 18.81 -31.63 23.76
CA SER A 93 17.73 -32.48 23.22
C SER A 93 17.16 -31.93 21.91
N THR A 94 17.37 -32.74 20.89
CA THR A 94 16.76 -32.91 19.57
C THR A 94 15.43 -32.17 19.28
N GLY A 95 15.49 -31.29 18.27
CA GLY A 95 14.54 -31.20 17.16
C GLY A 95 13.11 -30.74 17.41
N GLU A 96 12.80 -29.48 17.10
CA GLU A 96 11.49 -29.09 16.56
C GLU A 96 11.63 -28.00 15.48
N THR A 97 11.14 -28.31 14.29
CA THR A 97 11.02 -27.41 13.15
C THR A 97 9.81 -26.50 13.36
N LEU A 98 10.03 -25.20 13.59
CA LEU A 98 8.94 -24.22 13.66
C LEU A 98 8.30 -24.01 12.28
N VAL A 99 7.19 -24.72 12.08
CA VAL A 99 6.18 -24.46 11.08
C VAL A 99 5.54 -23.10 11.39
N GLY A 100 5.49 -22.24 10.39
CA GLY A 100 4.55 -21.12 10.36
C GLY A 100 5.18 -19.84 9.86
N PHE A 101 5.16 -19.64 8.55
CA PHE A 101 4.88 -18.37 7.85
C PHE A 101 4.85 -18.67 6.35
N ARG A 102 3.79 -19.35 5.91
CA ARG A 102 3.44 -19.44 4.49
C ARG A 102 2.16 -18.65 4.27
N ASN A 103 2.21 -17.80 3.24
CA ASN A 103 1.11 -17.10 2.56
C ASN A 103 0.75 -15.70 3.08
N ILE A 104 1.49 -14.70 2.60
CA ILE A 104 0.88 -13.43 2.22
C ILE A 104 1.00 -13.35 0.70
N LYS A 105 -0.11 -13.59 0.00
CA LYS A 105 -0.27 -13.32 -1.42
C LYS A 105 -0.77 -11.89 -1.53
N VAL A 106 0.04 -10.99 -2.07
CA VAL A 106 -0.37 -9.62 -2.37
C VAL A 106 -1.13 -9.67 -3.69
N SER A 107 -2.40 -9.29 -3.63
CA SER A 107 -3.28 -9.12 -4.79
C SER A 107 -3.08 -7.78 -5.48
#